data_AF-A0A4U7EYK1-F1
#
_entry.id   AF-A0A4U7EYK1-F1
#
_cell.length_a   1.000
_cell.length_b   1.000
_cell.length_c   1.000
_cell.angle_alpha   90.00
_cell.angle_beta   90.00
_cell.angle_gamma   90.00
#
_symmetry.space_group_name_H-M   'P 1'
#
loop_
_entity.id
_entity.type
_entity.pdbx_description
1 polymer ?
#
loop_
_entity_poly.entity_id
_entity_poly.type
_entity_poly.pdbx_seq_one_letter_code
_entity_poly.pdbx_strand_id
1 'polypeptide(L)'
;KSRPCVVIQNDVGNQYSPTTIIAPFTTQYTSGDTYPFEVEVLASDTALSHDSVADLSQIRVIDIDGRVKKNIGSVPSADMAKIDSAIKDSLGI
;
A
#
# COMPACT_ATOMS: atom_id res chain seq x y z
N LYS A 1 6.28 13.01 9.28
CA LYS A 1 6.83 11.65 9.52
C LYS A 1 6.83 10.90 8.19
N SER A 2 7.93 10.24 7.81
CA SER A 2 8.04 9.45 6.57
C SER A 2 7.67 8.00 6.88
N ARG A 3 6.89 7.34 6.03
CA ARG A 3 6.55 5.92 6.17
C ARG A 3 6.47 5.25 4.79
N PRO A 4 6.81 3.96 4.67
CA PRO A 4 6.56 3.19 3.45
C PRO A 4 5.07 3.20 3.10
N CYS A 5 4.78 3.21 1.81
CA CYS A 5 3.42 3.14 1.28
C CYS A 5 3.43 2.25 0.02
N VAL A 6 2.34 1.56 -0.24
CA VAL A 6 2.09 0.87 -1.52
C VAL A 6 1.37 1.83 -2.45
N VAL A 7 1.80 1.88 -3.71
CA VAL A 7 1.11 2.61 -4.78
C VAL A 7 -0.01 1.72 -5.31
N ILE A 8 -1.23 2.25 -5.36
CA ILE A 8 -2.43 1.51 -5.77
C ILE A 8 -3.16 2.16 -6.96
N GLN A 9 -2.61 3.25 -7.49
CA GLN A 9 -3.12 3.86 -8.72
C GLN A 9 -2.67 3.05 -9.93
N ASN A 10 -3.53 2.95 -10.94
CA ASN A 10 -3.21 2.33 -12.22
C ASN A 10 -2.03 3.01 -12.94
N ASP A 11 -1.33 2.25 -13.78
CA ASP A 11 -0.10 2.70 -14.43
C ASP A 11 -0.28 3.92 -15.34
N VAL A 12 -1.40 3.99 -16.07
CA VAL A 12 -1.71 5.15 -16.93
C VAL A 12 -1.83 6.42 -16.09
N GLY A 13 -2.51 6.36 -14.95
CA GLY A 13 -2.59 7.46 -14.00
C GLY A 13 -1.21 7.88 -13.50
N ASN A 14 -0.36 6.93 -13.12
CA ASN A 14 1.00 7.21 -12.63
C ASN A 14 1.91 7.83 -13.70
N GLN A 15 1.68 7.53 -14.98
CA GLN A 15 2.49 8.04 -16.07
C GLN A 15 2.21 9.52 -16.40
N TYR A 16 0.95 9.96 -16.25
CA TYR A 16 0.52 11.28 -16.74
C TYR A 16 0.10 12.26 -15.64
N SER A 17 -0.16 11.78 -14.42
CA SER A 17 -0.58 12.63 -13.30
C SER A 17 0.62 13.09 -12.47
N PRO A 18 0.62 14.35 -11.96
CA PRO A 18 1.59 14.78 -10.94
C PRO A 18 1.31 14.12 -9.56
N THR A 19 0.18 13.44 -9.40
CA THR A 19 -0.23 12.79 -8.16
C THR A 19 -0.44 11.28 -8.35
N THR A 20 -0.29 10.53 -7.27
CA THR A 20 -0.59 9.10 -7.20
C THR A 20 -1.42 8.75 -5.97
N ILE A 21 -2.11 7.61 -6.00
CA ILE A 21 -2.91 7.08 -4.89
C ILE A 21 -2.06 6.04 -4.16
N ILE A 22 -1.97 6.16 -2.84
CA ILE A 22 -1.23 5.25 -1.99
C ILE A 22 -2.06 4.72 -0.83
N ALA A 23 -1.67 3.57 -0.29
CA ALA A 23 -2.04 3.12 1.05
C ALA A 23 -0.78 3.02 1.93
N PRO A 24 -0.79 3.58 3.15
CA PRO A 24 0.37 3.51 4.04
C PRO A 24 0.54 2.12 4.65
N PHE A 25 1.79 1.73 4.87
CA PHE A 25 2.10 0.58 5.72
C PHE A 25 2.18 0.99 7.20
N THR A 26 1.78 0.08 8.08
CA THR A 26 2.01 0.18 9.53
C THR A 26 2.53 -1.15 10.09
N THR A 27 3.42 -1.08 11.06
CA THR A 27 3.93 -2.25 11.81
C THR A 27 3.10 -2.51 13.07
N GLN A 28 2.09 -1.69 13.34
CA GLN A 28 1.21 -1.81 14.50
C GLN A 28 -0.03 -2.62 14.11
N TYR A 29 0.07 -3.94 14.18
CA TYR A 29 -1.01 -4.88 13.89
C TYR A 29 -0.74 -6.22 14.60
N THR A 30 -1.73 -7.09 14.63
CA THR A 30 -1.60 -8.47 15.12
C THR A 30 -1.56 -9.42 13.93
N SER A 31 -0.46 -10.16 13.77
CA SER A 31 -0.33 -11.14 12.67
C SER A 31 -1.43 -12.21 12.78
N GLY A 32 -2.08 -12.48 11.64
CA GLY A 32 -3.23 -13.39 11.56
C GLY A 32 -4.57 -12.85 12.08
N ASP A 33 -4.61 -11.62 12.62
CA ASP A 33 -5.83 -10.96 13.10
C ASP A 33 -5.90 -9.53 12.55
N THR A 34 -6.21 -9.42 11.26
CA THR A 34 -6.31 -8.16 10.50
C THR A 34 -7.76 -7.85 10.13
N TYR A 35 -8.07 -6.56 9.99
CA TYR A 35 -9.38 -6.14 9.48
C TYR A 35 -9.55 -6.49 7.98
N PRO A 36 -10.80 -6.51 7.44
CA PRO A 36 -11.04 -6.77 6.02
C PRO A 36 -10.37 -5.76 5.06
N PHE A 37 -10.09 -4.55 5.53
CA PHE A 37 -9.40 -3.48 4.80
C PHE A 37 -7.89 -3.39 5.14
N GLU A 38 -7.34 -4.47 5.68
CA GLU A 38 -5.95 -4.59 6.08
C GLU A 38 -5.33 -5.82 5.41
N VAL A 39 -4.17 -5.64 4.76
CA VAL A 39 -3.47 -6.75 4.11
C VAL A 39 -2.06 -6.88 4.65
N GLU A 40 -1.79 -8.00 5.32
CA GLU A 40 -0.46 -8.35 5.81
C GLU A 40 0.50 -8.59 4.65
N VAL A 41 1.70 -8.01 4.76
CA VAL A 41 2.81 -8.11 3.81
C VAL A 41 4.08 -8.41 4.60
N LEU A 42 4.69 -9.55 4.30
CA LEU A 42 5.88 -10.02 4.98
C LEU A 42 7.14 -9.31 4.47
N ALA A 43 8.05 -8.99 5.38
CA ALA A 43 9.35 -8.41 5.04
C ALA A 43 10.25 -9.41 4.30
N SER A 44 10.05 -10.71 4.48
CA SER A 44 10.79 -11.75 3.75
C SER A 44 10.58 -11.70 2.24
N ASP A 45 9.42 -11.21 1.81
CA ASP A 45 9.00 -11.20 0.40
C ASP A 45 9.07 -9.81 -0.24
N THR A 46 9.49 -8.80 0.54
CA THR A 46 9.51 -7.39 0.12
C THR A 46 10.77 -6.64 0.56
N ALA A 47 10.87 -5.39 0.13
CA ALA A 47 11.92 -4.48 0.60
C ALA A 47 11.57 -3.79 1.95
N LEU A 48 10.49 -4.21 2.62
CA LEU A 48 10.13 -3.69 3.93
C LEU A 48 11.11 -4.20 4.99
N SER A 49 11.37 -3.38 6.01
CA SER A 49 12.29 -3.75 7.10
C SER A 49 11.65 -4.63 8.16
N HIS A 50 10.32 -4.65 8.23
CA HIS A 50 9.52 -5.39 9.20
C HIS A 50 8.22 -5.83 8.53
N ASP A 51 7.67 -6.94 8.97
CA ASP A 51 6.32 -7.36 8.57
C ASP A 51 5.36 -6.22 8.89
N SER A 52 4.49 -5.92 7.93
CA SER A 52 3.64 -4.74 7.98
C SER A 52 2.27 -5.06 7.41
N VAL A 53 1.30 -4.23 7.72
CA VAL A 53 -0.02 -4.28 7.11
C VAL A 53 -0.22 -3.05 6.23
N ALA A 54 -0.73 -3.25 5.01
CA ALA A 54 -1.24 -2.17 4.17
C ALA A 54 -2.61 -1.74 4.72
N ASP A 55 -2.69 -0.52 5.25
CA ASP A 55 -3.90 0.03 5.86
C ASP A 55 -4.75 0.76 4.80
N LEU A 56 -5.75 0.07 4.26
CA LEU A 56 -6.59 0.58 3.18
C LEU A 56 -7.67 1.54 3.69
N SER A 57 -7.89 1.62 5.02
CA SER A 57 -8.71 2.70 5.61
C SER A 57 -8.05 4.07 5.47
N GLN A 58 -6.75 4.10 5.18
CA GLN A 58 -5.92 5.31 5.10
C GLN A 58 -5.46 5.63 3.67
N ILE A 59 -6.19 5.14 2.65
CA ILE A 59 -5.94 5.49 1.26
C ILE A 59 -5.97 7.00 1.07
N ARG A 60 -4.98 7.54 0.34
CA ARG A 60 -4.94 8.96 0.00
C ARG A 60 -4.16 9.25 -1.27
N VAL A 61 -4.50 10.38 -1.88
CA VAL A 61 -3.75 10.98 -2.98
C VAL A 61 -2.53 11.73 -2.41
N ILE A 62 -1.37 11.60 -3.05
CA ILE A 62 -0.17 12.35 -2.74
C ILE A 62 0.44 12.96 -4.00
N ASP A 63 1.09 14.10 -3.84
CA ASP A 63 1.97 14.68 -4.86
C ASP A 63 3.24 13.85 -5.01
N ILE A 64 3.59 13.46 -6.24
CA ILE A 64 4.70 12.54 -6.50
C ILE A 64 6.02 13.23 -6.14
N ASP A 65 6.30 14.39 -6.73
CA ASP A 65 7.58 15.08 -6.60
C ASP A 65 7.86 15.58 -5.17
N GLY A 66 6.82 16.03 -4.47
CA GLY A 66 6.93 16.58 -3.12
C GLY A 66 6.82 15.56 -1.99
N ARG A 67 6.30 14.35 -2.24
CA ARG A 67 6.05 13.35 -1.17
C ARG A 67 6.76 12.03 -1.36
N VAL A 68 7.03 11.60 -2.60
CA VAL A 68 7.74 10.35 -2.87
C VAL A 68 9.23 10.59 -2.76
N LYS A 69 9.85 10.05 -1.71
CA LYS A 69 11.29 10.23 -1.46
C LYS A 69 12.17 9.22 -2.19
N LYS A 70 11.70 7.97 -2.27
CA LYS A 70 12.45 6.83 -2.80
C LYS A 70 11.48 5.70 -3.13
N ASN A 71 11.70 5.05 -4.26
CA ASN A 71 11.17 3.71 -4.52
C ASN A 71 12.08 2.68 -3.84
N ILE A 72 11.53 1.88 -2.92
CA ILE A 72 12.26 0.86 -2.17
C ILE A 72 12.14 -0.54 -2.77
N GLY A 73 11.13 -0.80 -3.60
CA GLY A 73 10.85 -2.12 -4.16
C GLY A 73 9.39 -2.25 -4.61
N SER A 74 8.97 -3.47 -4.89
CA SER A 74 7.60 -3.83 -5.26
C SER A 74 7.01 -4.85 -4.29
N VAL A 75 5.69 -4.93 -4.27
CA VAL A 75 4.93 -5.96 -3.54
C VAL A 75 4.71 -7.15 -4.49
N PRO A 76 4.81 -8.42 -4.02
CA PRO A 76 4.48 -9.60 -4.81
C PRO A 76 3.07 -9.52 -5.41
N SER A 77 2.90 -10.10 -6.60
CA SER A 77 1.61 -10.09 -7.31
C SER A 77 0.49 -10.75 -6.51
N ALA A 78 0.80 -11.79 -5.73
CA ALA A 78 -0.17 -12.46 -4.87
C ALA A 78 -0.71 -11.54 -3.78
N ASP A 79 0.14 -10.71 -3.16
CA ASP A 79 -0.29 -9.76 -2.13
C ASP A 79 -0.95 -8.52 -2.75
N MET A 80 -0.51 -8.09 -3.93
CA MET A 80 -1.23 -7.06 -4.70
C MET A 80 -2.66 -7.49 -5.04
N ALA A 81 -2.89 -8.75 -5.38
CA ALA A 81 -4.25 -9.26 -5.61
C ALA A 81 -5.13 -9.24 -4.35
N LYS A 82 -4.54 -9.51 -3.17
CA LYS A 82 -5.24 -9.35 -1.88
C LYS A 82 -5.55 -7.88 -1.60
N ILE A 83 -4.59 -6.98 -1.86
CA ILE A 83 -4.79 -5.53 -1.75
C ILE A 83 -5.94 -5.08 -2.64
N ASP A 84 -5.99 -5.50 -3.90
CA ASP A 84 -7.08 -5.15 -4.82
C ASP A 84 -8.45 -5.64 -4.32
N SER A 85 -8.52 -6.84 -3.73
CA SER A 85 -9.75 -7.35 -3.11
C SER A 85 -10.15 -6.54 -1.89
N ALA A 86 -9.21 -6.26 -0.99
CA ALA A 86 -9.48 -5.52 0.23
C ALA A 86 -9.80 -4.03 -0.05
N ILE A 87 -9.31 -3.46 -1.16
CA ILE A 87 -9.73 -2.12 -1.61
C ILE A 87 -11.22 -2.13 -1.98
N LYS A 88 -11.67 -3.16 -2.69
CA LYS A 88 -13.09 -3.32 -3.04
C LYS A 88 -13.97 -3.44 -1.81
N ASP A 89 -13.55 -4.25 -0.85
CA ASP A 89 -14.24 -4.39 0.44
C ASP A 89 -14.26 -3.07 1.23
N SER A 90 -13.14 -2.35 1.28
CA SER A 90 -13.02 -1.06 1.96
C SER A 90 -13.86 0.05 1.33
N LEU A 91 -14.08 0.00 0.02
CA LEU A 91 -14.83 1.02 -0.75
C LEU A 91 -16.28 0.59 -1.04
N GLY A 92 -16.65 -0.66 -0.75
CA GLY A 92 -17.98 -1.21 -0.98
C GLY A 92 -18.33 -1.38 -2.47
N ILE A 93 -17.37 -1.81 -3.30
CA ILE A 93 -17.52 -1.97 -4.77
C ILE A 93 -17.23 -3.38 -5.27
#